data_AF-A0A0V0J505-F1
#
_entry.id   AF-A0A0V0J505-F1
#
_cell.length_a   1.000
_cell.length_b   1.000
_cell.length_c   1.000
_cell.angle_alpha   90.00
_cell.angle_beta   90.00
_cell.angle_gamma   90.00
#
_symmetry.space_group_name_H-M   'P 1'
#
loop_
_entity.id
_entity.type
_entity.pdbx_description
1 polymer ?
#
loop_
_entity_poly.entity_id
_entity_poly.type
_entity_poly.pdbx_seq_one_letter_code
_entity_poly.pdbx_strand_id
1 'polypeptide(L)'
;MSCVQCAKRFTKLSPELSCAVCRLSFCKKCLSCRVTLPDEGGKSAKVCYTCFDRVVNHKPFQDASEWEPPANFLKRMEALEQRSAASIDGRPQSNIRSTEVDILARRADALLGAGKGPLPSDDELQARLDALKDFSSRRLSDQNPLPKLPETEEDQINNLVSQFIDEARIAKTYNSSVAPEKPEMEIVFCCLCERDASIICHDCEDDEFCENCFKKSHKSKLLKKHRTSSVQRPKDTSVKPP
;
A
#
# COMPACT_ATOMS: atom_id res chain seq x y z
N MET A 1 23.22 9.05 -17.12
CA MET A 1 22.67 10.21 -16.39
C MET A 1 22.15 11.25 -17.38
N SER A 2 21.00 11.86 -17.09
CA SER A 2 20.35 12.89 -17.90
C SER A 2 19.91 14.06 -17.02
N CYS A 3 19.69 15.22 -17.64
CA CYS A 3 19.23 16.41 -16.96
C CYS A 3 17.87 16.18 -16.30
N VAL A 4 17.74 16.46 -15.00
CA VAL A 4 16.49 16.26 -14.24
C VAL A 4 15.32 17.09 -14.78
N GLN A 5 15.59 18.28 -15.35
CA GLN A 5 14.52 19.18 -15.81
C GLN A 5 14.04 18.90 -17.25
N CYS A 6 14.94 18.49 -18.14
CA CYS A 6 14.62 18.38 -19.58
C CYS A 6 14.92 17.00 -20.18
N ALA A 7 15.31 16.03 -19.34
CA ALA A 7 15.68 14.66 -19.71
C ALA A 7 16.81 14.53 -20.75
N LYS A 8 17.50 15.63 -21.12
CA LYS A 8 18.62 15.60 -22.05
C LYS A 8 19.78 14.77 -21.48
N ARG A 9 20.23 13.76 -22.21
CA ARG A 9 21.40 12.93 -21.85
C ARG A 9 22.68 13.76 -21.90
N PHE A 10 23.55 13.57 -20.90
CA PHE A 10 24.86 14.22 -20.89
C PHE A 10 25.79 13.57 -21.91
N THR A 11 26.57 14.39 -22.58
CA THR A 11 27.56 13.98 -23.58
C THR A 11 28.83 14.81 -23.41
N LYS A 12 29.93 14.45 -24.08
CA LYS A 12 31.17 15.27 -24.03
C LYS A 12 30.94 16.74 -24.44
N LEU A 13 29.94 17.00 -25.31
CA LEU A 13 29.54 18.34 -25.74
C LEU A 13 28.55 19.02 -24.78
N SER A 14 27.90 18.27 -23.90
CA SER A 14 26.97 18.77 -22.89
C SER A 14 27.30 18.16 -21.54
N PRO A 15 28.29 18.71 -20.82
CA PRO A 15 28.75 18.18 -19.55
C PRO A 15 27.66 18.26 -18.49
N GLU A 16 27.77 17.38 -17.51
CA GLU A 16 26.93 17.32 -16.33
C GLU A 16 27.31 18.45 -15.36
N LEU A 17 26.32 19.25 -14.95
CA LEU A 17 26.49 20.31 -13.96
C LEU A 17 25.55 20.06 -12.79
N SER A 18 25.98 20.34 -11.56
CA SER A 18 25.16 20.15 -10.36
C SER A 18 24.61 21.47 -9.81
N CYS A 19 23.40 21.43 -9.24
CA CYS A 19 22.84 22.54 -8.48
C CYS A 19 23.50 22.64 -7.09
N ALA A 20 23.90 23.84 -6.66
CA ALA A 20 24.55 24.02 -5.34
C ALA A 20 23.64 23.64 -4.16
N VAL A 21 22.32 23.80 -4.31
CA VAL A 21 21.31 23.55 -3.26
C VAL A 21 20.87 22.08 -3.25
N CYS A 22 20.22 21.59 -4.31
CA CYS A 22 19.66 20.23 -4.33
C CYS A 22 20.63 19.15 -4.83
N ARG A 23 21.84 19.51 -5.29
CA ARG A 23 22.90 18.60 -5.77
C ARG A 23 22.52 17.67 -6.94
N LEU A 24 21.32 17.81 -7.50
CA LEU A 24 20.88 17.11 -8.69
C LEU A 24 21.59 17.62 -9.96
N SER A 25 21.61 16.79 -11.00
CA SER A 25 22.30 17.07 -12.25
C SER A 25 21.43 17.70 -13.34
N PHE A 26 21.99 18.73 -13.98
CA PHE A 26 21.34 19.58 -14.95
C PHE A 26 22.26 19.90 -16.12
N CYS A 27 21.68 20.18 -17.30
CA CYS A 27 22.44 20.72 -18.42
C CYS A 27 22.66 22.24 -18.27
N LYS A 28 23.63 22.80 -19.00
CA LYS A 28 23.95 24.25 -18.99
C LYS A 28 22.74 25.16 -19.22
N LYS A 29 21.74 24.73 -19.99
CA LYS A 29 20.50 25.49 -20.24
C LYS A 29 19.56 25.50 -19.03
N CYS A 30 19.47 24.39 -18.30
CA CYS A 30 18.58 24.25 -17.15
C CYS A 30 19.19 24.78 -15.84
N LEU A 31 20.51 24.94 -15.79
CA LEU A 31 21.26 25.55 -14.69
C LEU A 31 21.68 26.99 -15.02
N SER A 32 20.70 27.82 -15.38
CA SER A 32 20.91 29.21 -15.80
C SER A 32 20.87 30.22 -14.66
N CYS A 33 20.18 29.90 -13.57
CA CYS A 33 19.96 30.83 -12.45
C CYS A 33 21.18 30.90 -11.52
N ARG A 34 21.43 32.09 -10.95
CA ARG A 34 22.39 32.28 -9.86
C ARG A 34 21.72 32.92 -8.67
N VAL A 35 22.13 32.50 -7.48
CA VAL A 35 21.64 33.06 -6.22
C VAL A 35 22.79 33.15 -5.23
N THR A 36 22.75 34.16 -4.35
CA THR A 36 23.67 34.29 -3.22
C THR A 36 23.14 33.43 -2.09
N LEU A 37 23.85 32.34 -1.76
CA LEU A 37 23.45 31.47 -0.66
C LEU A 37 23.99 32.03 0.66
N PRO A 38 23.18 32.04 1.74
CA PRO A 38 23.60 32.52 3.05
C PRO A 38 24.76 31.71 3.65
N ASP A 39 24.83 30.40 3.36
CA ASP A 39 25.87 29.49 3.87
C ASP A 39 27.28 29.71 3.28
N GLU A 40 27.41 30.32 2.10
CA GLU A 40 28.69 30.39 1.36
C GLU A 40 29.33 31.79 1.34
N GLY A 41 29.15 32.56 2.41
CA GLY A 41 29.89 33.82 2.62
C GLY A 41 29.70 34.86 1.52
N GLY A 42 28.51 34.93 0.91
CA GLY A 42 28.15 35.92 -0.11
C GLY A 42 28.57 35.59 -1.55
N LYS A 43 29.03 34.36 -1.84
CA LYS A 43 29.39 33.95 -3.21
C LYS A 43 28.13 33.58 -4.01
N SER A 44 28.02 34.07 -5.25
CA SER A 44 26.91 33.72 -6.15
C SER A 44 27.08 32.30 -6.70
N ALA A 45 26.22 31.37 -6.32
CA ALA A 45 26.24 29.98 -6.77
C ALA A 45 25.21 29.73 -7.89
N LYS A 46 25.49 28.76 -8.78
CA LYS A 46 24.55 28.34 -9.82
C LYS A 46 23.54 27.33 -9.28
N VAL A 47 22.26 27.57 -9.55
CA VAL A 47 21.15 26.77 -9.06
C VAL A 47 20.14 26.49 -10.17
N CYS A 48 19.36 25.42 -10.03
CA CYS A 48 18.24 25.15 -10.93
C CYS A 48 17.07 26.12 -10.67
N TYR A 49 16.16 26.25 -11.63
CA TYR A 49 15.02 27.16 -11.51
C TYR A 49 14.17 26.92 -10.26
N THR A 50 13.95 25.65 -9.88
CA THR A 50 13.17 25.31 -8.69
C THR A 50 13.86 25.74 -7.39
N CYS A 51 15.18 25.64 -7.31
CA CYS A 51 15.94 26.14 -6.15
C CYS A 51 16.05 27.65 -6.14
N PHE A 52 16.19 28.28 -7.32
CA PHE A 52 16.15 29.73 -7.44
C PHE A 52 14.82 30.31 -6.95
N ASP A 53 13.71 29.77 -7.46
CA ASP A 53 12.36 30.15 -7.06
C ASP A 53 12.13 29.99 -5.55
N ARG A 54 12.62 28.89 -4.96
CA ARG A 54 12.54 28.66 -3.51
C ARG A 54 13.29 29.71 -2.70
N VAL A 55 14.52 30.05 -3.09
CA VAL A 55 15.35 31.02 -2.35
C VAL A 55 14.80 32.43 -2.50
N VAL A 56 14.30 32.79 -3.69
CA VAL A 56 13.75 34.13 -3.94
C VAL A 56 12.36 34.30 -3.33
N ASN A 57 11.48 33.31 -3.45
CA ASN A 57 10.10 33.39 -2.98
C ASN A 57 9.90 32.81 -1.57
N HIS A 58 10.97 32.50 -0.84
CA HIS A 58 10.95 31.90 0.49
C HIS A 58 9.98 30.72 0.62
N LYS A 59 9.88 29.87 -0.42
CA LYS A 59 8.99 28.72 -0.39
C LYS A 59 9.65 27.62 0.46
N PRO A 60 9.07 27.22 1.61
CA PRO A 60 9.68 26.23 2.49
C PRO A 60 9.89 24.92 1.74
N PHE A 61 10.98 24.24 2.06
CA PHE A 61 11.26 22.90 1.59
C PHE A 61 10.09 22.02 2.06
N GLN A 62 9.27 21.53 1.13
CA GLN A 62 8.49 20.34 1.43
C GLN A 62 9.49 19.18 1.42
N ASP A 63 10.23 19.02 2.51
CA ASP A 63 10.78 17.71 2.81
C ASP A 63 9.56 16.82 3.04
N ALA A 64 9.40 15.78 2.24
CA ALA A 64 8.42 14.75 2.54
C ALA A 64 8.74 14.03 3.87
N SER A 65 9.92 14.31 4.46
CA SER A 65 10.37 13.74 5.73
C SER A 65 9.86 14.45 6.99
N GLU A 66 9.22 15.62 6.90
CA GLU A 66 8.79 16.40 8.08
C GLU A 66 7.27 16.63 8.07
N TRP A 67 6.50 15.56 7.87
CA TRP A 67 5.10 15.60 8.25
C TRP A 67 5.02 15.45 9.77
N GLU A 68 5.07 16.57 10.49
CA GLU A 68 4.66 16.57 11.88
C GLU A 68 3.21 16.07 11.94
N PRO A 69 2.93 15.04 12.76
CA PRO A 69 1.58 14.53 12.85
C PRO A 69 0.63 15.64 13.34
N PRO A 70 -0.63 15.68 12.86
CA PRO A 70 -1.58 16.73 13.22
C PRO A 70 -1.62 16.94 14.74
N ALA A 71 -1.70 18.19 15.21
CA ALA A 71 -1.61 18.50 16.64
C ALA A 71 -2.57 17.70 17.55
N ASN A 72 -3.73 17.30 17.03
CA ASN A 72 -4.69 16.46 17.75
C ASN A 72 -4.17 15.02 17.98
N PHE A 73 -3.33 14.50 17.10
CA PHE A 73 -2.66 13.21 17.24
C PHE A 73 -1.62 13.27 18.36
N LEU A 74 -0.75 14.29 18.36
CA LEU A 74 0.26 14.48 19.42
C LEU A 74 -0.40 14.60 20.80
N LYS A 75 -1.46 15.42 20.91
CA LYS A 75 -2.24 15.54 22.16
C LYS A 75 -2.86 14.22 22.61
N ARG A 76 -3.31 13.38 21.67
CA ARG A 76 -3.86 12.05 21.98
C ARG A 76 -2.78 11.10 22.47
N MET A 77 -1.59 11.14 21.88
CA MET A 77 -0.45 10.32 22.31
C MET A 77 -0.01 10.71 23.73
N GLU A 78 0.17 12.00 23.98
CA GLU A 78 0.55 12.50 25.31
C GLU A 78 -0.50 12.17 26.39
N ALA A 79 -1.80 12.32 26.08
CA ALA A 79 -2.87 11.98 27.00
C ALA A 79 -2.93 10.47 27.31
N LEU A 80 -2.53 9.60 26.37
CA LEU A 80 -2.46 8.16 26.60
C LEU A 80 -1.27 7.78 27.48
N GLU A 81 -0.11 8.42 27.29
CA GLU A 81 1.07 8.23 28.14
C GLU A 81 0.84 8.72 29.58
N GLN A 82 0.17 9.86 29.74
CA GLN A 82 -0.23 10.35 31.06
C GLN A 82 -1.24 9.41 31.74
N ARG A 83 -2.13 8.78 30.96
CA ARG A 83 -3.10 7.82 31.47
C ARG A 83 -2.51 6.45 31.79
N SER A 84 -1.43 6.04 31.13
CA SER A 84 -0.69 4.81 31.47
C SER A 84 0.27 5.02 32.64
N ALA A 85 0.78 6.24 32.84
CA ALA A 85 1.63 6.60 33.96
C ALA A 85 0.87 6.85 35.28
N ALA A 86 -0.41 7.25 35.22
CA ALA A 86 -1.25 7.36 36.40
C ALA A 86 -1.84 5.99 36.78
N SER A 87 -1.44 5.45 37.94
CA SER A 87 -2.03 4.25 38.54
C SER A 87 -3.55 4.38 38.66
N ILE A 88 -4.25 3.28 38.33
CA ILE A 88 -5.71 3.20 38.28
C ILE A 88 -6.27 3.06 39.71
N ASP A 89 -6.51 4.18 40.37
CA ASP A 89 -7.49 4.24 41.45
C ASP A 89 -8.73 5.00 40.95
N GLY A 90 -9.75 4.23 40.55
CA GLY A 90 -11.13 4.74 40.49
C GLY A 90 -11.78 4.95 39.12
N ARG A 91 -11.80 3.94 38.24
CA ARG A 91 -12.83 3.88 37.18
C ARG A 91 -13.65 2.60 37.30
N PRO A 92 -15.00 2.65 37.23
CA PRO A 92 -15.81 1.43 37.26
C PRO A 92 -15.53 0.65 35.99
N GLN A 93 -14.68 -0.38 36.09
CA GLN A 93 -14.41 -1.30 35.01
C GLN A 93 -15.59 -2.26 34.89
N SER A 94 -16.15 -2.36 33.69
CA SER A 94 -16.89 -3.56 33.33
C SER A 94 -15.96 -4.75 33.49
N ASN A 95 -16.32 -5.66 34.41
CA ASN A 95 -15.57 -6.87 34.80
C ASN A 95 -15.15 -7.82 33.65
N ILE A 96 -15.57 -7.53 32.42
CA ILE A 96 -15.37 -8.39 31.24
C ILE A 96 -14.04 -8.08 30.53
N ARG A 97 -13.59 -6.81 30.50
CA ARG A 97 -12.35 -6.47 29.77
C ARG A 97 -11.08 -6.76 30.56
N SER A 98 -11.12 -6.68 31.88
CA SER A 98 -9.96 -6.99 32.73
C SER A 98 -9.65 -8.49 32.68
N THR A 99 -10.68 -9.34 32.73
CA THR A 99 -10.50 -10.80 32.68
C THR A 99 -9.94 -11.28 31.35
N GLU A 100 -10.36 -10.71 30.22
CA GLU A 100 -9.80 -11.04 28.91
C GLU A 100 -8.31 -10.65 28.79
N VAL A 101 -7.95 -9.46 29.28
CA VAL A 101 -6.56 -8.99 29.28
C VAL A 101 -5.69 -9.86 30.20
N ASP A 102 -6.20 -10.25 31.36
CA ASP A 102 -5.52 -11.16 32.29
C ASP A 102 -5.37 -12.58 31.70
N ILE A 103 -6.38 -13.08 30.99
CA ILE A 103 -6.33 -14.36 30.27
C ILE A 103 -5.30 -14.30 29.13
N LEU A 104 -5.26 -13.20 28.38
CA LEU A 104 -4.29 -12.97 27.30
C LEU A 104 -2.86 -12.90 27.86
N ALA A 105 -2.64 -12.21 28.97
CA ALA A 105 -1.34 -12.14 29.63
C ALA A 105 -0.86 -13.51 30.09
N ARG A 106 -1.72 -14.29 30.77
CA ARG A 106 -1.39 -15.66 31.19
C ARG A 106 -1.10 -16.58 30.01
N ARG A 107 -1.81 -16.40 28.89
CA ARG A 107 -1.58 -17.17 27.67
C ARG A 107 -0.26 -16.80 27.00
N ALA A 108 0.14 -15.52 27.05
CA ALA A 108 1.44 -15.08 26.56
C ALA A 108 2.60 -15.65 27.40
N ASP A 109 2.49 -15.62 28.73
CA ASP A 109 3.48 -16.23 29.63
C ASP A 109 3.60 -17.74 29.41
N ALA A 110 2.46 -18.42 29.21
CA ALA A 110 2.46 -19.84 28.88
C ALA A 110 3.14 -20.14 27.53
N LEU A 111 2.99 -19.26 26.53
CA LEU A 111 3.64 -19.40 25.22
C LEU A 111 5.13 -19.07 25.23
N LEU A 112 5.59 -18.25 26.18
CA LEU A 112 7.00 -17.93 26.40
C LEU A 112 7.69 -19.01 27.27
N GLY A 113 7.00 -19.53 28.28
CA GLY A 113 7.49 -20.57 29.18
C GLY A 113 7.46 -21.98 28.59
N ALA A 114 6.47 -22.28 27.75
CA ALA A 114 6.48 -23.46 26.89
C ALA A 114 7.40 -23.17 25.71
N GLY A 115 8.72 -23.21 25.95
CA GLY A 115 9.74 -22.97 24.96
C GLY A 115 9.39 -23.66 23.65
N LYS A 116 9.03 -22.87 22.63
CA LYS A 116 9.14 -23.32 21.25
C LYS A 116 10.60 -23.75 21.15
N GLY A 117 10.84 -25.01 20.80
CA GLY A 117 12.18 -25.56 20.70
C GLY A 117 13.10 -24.62 19.94
N PRO A 118 14.42 -24.74 20.11
CA PRO A 118 15.40 -23.82 19.53
C PRO A 118 14.98 -23.42 18.12
N LEU A 119 14.85 -22.11 17.89
CA LEU A 119 14.58 -21.61 16.54
C LEU A 119 15.61 -22.28 15.61
N PRO A 120 15.18 -22.85 14.48
CA PRO A 120 16.10 -23.49 13.54
C PRO A 120 17.28 -22.56 13.28
N SER A 121 18.51 -23.09 13.37
CA SER A 121 19.71 -22.30 13.13
C SER A 121 19.67 -21.73 11.70
N ASP A 122 20.33 -20.60 11.47
CA ASP A 122 20.44 -20.00 10.14
C ASP A 122 21.01 -21.00 9.12
N ASP A 123 21.93 -21.86 9.56
CA ASP A 123 22.48 -22.95 8.76
C ASP A 123 21.43 -24.02 8.36
N GLU A 124 20.52 -24.34 9.28
CA GLU A 124 19.45 -25.31 9.05
C GLU A 124 18.38 -24.73 8.12
N LEU A 125 18.10 -23.42 8.26
CA LEU A 125 17.25 -22.68 7.34
C LEU A 125 17.87 -22.62 5.93
N GLN A 126 19.17 -22.37 5.84
CA GLN A 126 19.89 -22.32 4.57
C GLN A 126 19.90 -23.69 3.89
N ALA A 127 20.16 -24.78 4.63
CA ALA A 127 20.09 -26.13 4.09
C ALA A 127 18.69 -26.48 3.53
N ARG A 128 17.63 -26.00 4.20
CA ARG A 128 16.25 -26.16 3.71
C ARG A 128 15.99 -25.35 2.44
N LEU A 129 16.51 -24.13 2.36
CA LEU A 129 16.42 -23.29 1.16
C LEU A 129 17.17 -23.90 -0.03
N ASP A 130 18.35 -24.47 0.21
CA ASP A 130 19.14 -25.08 -0.85
C ASP A 130 18.51 -26.38 -1.35
N ALA A 131 17.93 -27.20 -0.45
CA ALA A 131 17.12 -28.35 -0.84
C ALA A 131 15.88 -27.98 -1.68
N LEU A 132 15.22 -26.85 -1.35
CA LEU A 132 14.08 -26.32 -2.10
C LEU A 132 14.49 -25.72 -3.46
N LYS A 133 15.65 -25.06 -3.52
CA LYS A 133 16.23 -24.55 -4.76
C LYS A 133 16.65 -25.69 -5.66
N ASP A 134 17.21 -26.77 -5.12
CA ASP A 134 17.49 -27.99 -5.87
C ASP A 134 16.21 -28.65 -6.41
N PHE A 135 15.12 -28.64 -5.64
CA PHE A 135 13.83 -29.17 -6.08
C PHE A 135 13.21 -28.33 -7.22
N SER A 136 13.34 -27.00 -7.15
CA SER A 136 12.89 -26.08 -8.20
C SER A 136 13.82 -26.07 -9.43
N SER A 137 15.12 -26.22 -9.22
CA SER A 137 16.12 -26.26 -10.30
C SER A 137 16.08 -27.58 -11.06
N ARG A 138 15.75 -28.69 -10.40
CA ARG A 138 15.43 -29.97 -11.06
C ARG A 138 14.19 -29.86 -11.94
N ARG A 139 13.11 -29.20 -11.49
CA ARG A 139 11.90 -28.95 -12.32
C ARG A 139 12.16 -28.08 -13.56
N LEU A 140 13.15 -27.17 -13.53
CA LEU A 140 13.46 -26.28 -14.65
C LEU A 140 14.56 -26.81 -15.59
N SER A 141 15.44 -27.69 -15.11
CA SER A 141 16.50 -28.30 -15.92
C SER A 141 16.07 -29.60 -16.63
N ASP A 142 14.91 -30.16 -16.30
CA ASP A 142 14.38 -31.40 -16.89
C ASP A 142 13.49 -31.14 -18.12
N GLN A 143 13.87 -30.17 -18.96
CA GLN A 143 13.43 -30.11 -20.36
C GLN A 143 14.23 -31.05 -21.27
N ASN A 144 14.91 -32.05 -20.70
CA ASN A 144 15.27 -33.25 -21.42
C ASN A 144 14.25 -34.34 -21.03
N PRO A 145 13.45 -34.90 -21.95
CA PRO A 145 12.50 -35.94 -21.57
C PRO A 145 13.26 -37.12 -20.96
N LEU A 146 12.99 -37.43 -19.69
CA LEU A 146 13.29 -38.74 -19.13
C LEU A 146 12.72 -39.82 -20.08
N PRO A 147 13.41 -40.94 -20.32
CA PRO A 147 12.81 -42.07 -20.99
C PRO A 147 11.55 -42.44 -20.21
N LYS A 148 10.38 -42.23 -20.83
CA LYS A 148 9.13 -42.77 -20.33
C LYS A 148 9.35 -44.28 -20.21
N LEU A 149 9.30 -44.82 -18.99
CA LEU A 149 8.98 -46.24 -18.86
C LEU A 149 7.66 -46.46 -19.62
N PRO A 150 7.46 -47.62 -20.27
CA PRO A 150 6.21 -47.89 -20.95
C PRO A 150 5.09 -47.92 -19.91
N GLU A 151 4.46 -46.78 -19.67
CA GLU A 151 3.19 -46.67 -18.97
C GLU A 151 2.20 -47.42 -19.84
N THR A 152 1.63 -48.50 -19.30
CA THR A 152 0.56 -49.20 -20.00
C THR A 152 -0.63 -48.24 -20.13
N GLU A 153 -1.52 -48.51 -21.08
CA GLU A 153 -2.73 -47.70 -21.26
C GLU A 153 -3.55 -47.62 -19.94
N GLU A 154 -3.47 -48.65 -19.11
CA GLU A 154 -4.08 -48.72 -17.79
C GLU A 154 -3.50 -47.68 -16.82
N ASP A 155 -2.18 -47.48 -16.80
CA ASP A 155 -1.53 -46.49 -15.95
C ASP A 155 -1.92 -45.06 -16.36
N GLN A 156 -2.06 -44.81 -17.66
CA GLN A 156 -2.52 -43.51 -18.17
C GLN A 156 -3.98 -43.25 -17.79
N ILE A 157 -4.84 -44.27 -17.89
CA ILE A 157 -6.25 -44.17 -17.47
C ILE A 157 -6.34 -43.95 -15.95
N ASN A 158 -5.56 -44.67 -15.15
CA ASN A 158 -5.55 -44.54 -13.70
C ASN A 158 -5.12 -43.14 -13.26
N ASN A 159 -4.08 -42.57 -13.89
CA ASN A 159 -3.66 -41.19 -13.63
C ASN A 159 -4.75 -40.17 -14.00
N LEU A 160 -5.41 -40.34 -15.14
CA LEU A 160 -6.49 -39.46 -15.57
C LEU A 160 -7.70 -39.51 -14.61
N VAL A 161 -8.07 -40.71 -14.17
CA VAL A 161 -9.15 -40.92 -13.19
C VAL A 161 -8.77 -40.30 -11.85
N SER A 162 -7.54 -40.49 -11.38
CA SER A 162 -7.05 -39.91 -10.12
C SER A 162 -7.10 -38.38 -10.16
N GLN A 163 -6.65 -37.77 -11.26
CA GLN A 163 -6.71 -36.32 -11.47
C GLN A 163 -8.16 -35.81 -11.38
N PHE A 164 -9.10 -36.47 -12.07
CA PHE A 164 -10.51 -36.07 -12.07
C PHE A 164 -11.16 -36.16 -10.67
N ILE A 165 -10.79 -37.18 -9.89
CA ILE A 165 -11.28 -37.36 -8.51
C ILE A 165 -10.79 -36.22 -7.61
N ASP A 166 -9.52 -35.83 -7.74
CA ASP A 166 -8.94 -34.76 -6.93
C ASP A 166 -9.53 -33.39 -7.31
N GLU A 167 -9.73 -33.12 -8.61
CA GLU A 167 -10.43 -31.92 -9.08
C GLU A 167 -11.87 -31.84 -8.52
N ALA A 168 -12.62 -32.95 -8.53
CA ALA A 168 -13.97 -33.00 -7.96
C ALA A 168 -13.98 -32.79 -6.44
N ARG A 169 -12.97 -33.31 -5.72
CA ARG A 169 -12.81 -33.12 -4.27
C ARG A 169 -12.52 -31.65 -3.93
N ILE A 170 -11.68 -30.98 -4.73
CA ILE A 170 -11.38 -29.56 -4.59
C ILE A 170 -12.64 -28.72 -4.88
N ALA A 171 -13.36 -29.00 -5.97
CA ALA A 171 -14.59 -28.28 -6.30
C ALA A 171 -15.66 -28.40 -5.20
N LYS A 172 -15.83 -29.61 -4.63
CA LYS A 172 -16.79 -29.86 -3.55
C LYS A 172 -16.41 -29.16 -2.25
N THR A 173 -15.13 -29.12 -1.90
CA THR A 173 -14.66 -28.43 -0.69
C THR A 173 -14.80 -26.93 -0.85
N TYR A 174 -14.40 -26.37 -2.00
CA TYR A 174 -14.57 -24.95 -2.33
C TYR A 174 -16.04 -24.51 -2.27
N ASN A 175 -16.96 -25.28 -2.87
CA ASN A 175 -18.40 -25.00 -2.81
C ASN A 175 -19.05 -25.20 -1.43
N SER A 176 -18.42 -25.97 -0.52
CA SER A 176 -18.94 -26.13 0.85
C SER A 176 -18.42 -25.06 1.81
N SER A 177 -17.26 -24.46 1.54
CA SER A 177 -16.69 -23.37 2.37
C SER A 177 -17.16 -21.97 1.96
N VAL A 178 -17.80 -21.85 0.81
CA VAL A 178 -18.45 -20.62 0.36
C VAL A 178 -19.95 -20.90 0.37
N ALA A 179 -20.64 -20.46 1.43
CA ALA A 179 -22.09 -20.27 1.35
C ALA A 179 -22.38 -19.41 0.10
N PRO A 180 -23.50 -19.58 -0.62
CA PRO A 180 -23.87 -18.66 -1.68
C PRO A 180 -24.10 -17.28 -1.04
N GLU A 181 -23.04 -16.50 -0.91
CA GLU A 181 -23.11 -15.12 -0.48
C GLU A 181 -23.89 -14.41 -1.57
N LYS A 182 -25.00 -13.80 -1.15
CA LYS A 182 -25.77 -12.87 -2.00
C LYS A 182 -24.75 -11.95 -2.67
N PRO A 183 -24.89 -11.62 -3.97
CA PRO A 183 -23.95 -10.72 -4.63
C PRO A 183 -23.92 -9.40 -3.84
N GLU A 184 -22.87 -9.22 -3.04
CA GLU A 184 -22.60 -7.98 -2.34
C GLU A 184 -22.30 -6.98 -3.45
N MET A 185 -23.22 -6.03 -3.65
CA MET A 185 -23.04 -4.99 -4.65
C MET A 185 -21.74 -4.26 -4.31
N GLU A 186 -20.75 -4.36 -5.20
CA GLU A 186 -19.41 -3.79 -5.01
C GLU A 186 -19.53 -2.31 -4.62
N ILE A 187 -18.91 -1.93 -3.50
CA ILE A 187 -18.94 -0.56 -3.01
C ILE A 187 -18.12 0.31 -3.98
N VAL A 188 -18.80 1.15 -4.75
CA VAL A 188 -18.16 2.09 -5.68
C VAL A 188 -17.85 3.40 -4.95
N PHE A 189 -16.60 3.83 -4.99
CA PHE A 189 -16.12 5.06 -4.34
C PHE A 189 -16.18 6.28 -5.26
N CYS A 190 -16.25 7.47 -4.66
CA CYS A 190 -16.20 8.72 -5.40
C CYS A 190 -14.80 8.98 -5.98
N CYS A 191 -14.71 9.33 -7.26
CA CYS A 191 -13.43 9.62 -7.93
C CYS A 191 -12.67 10.84 -7.38
N LEU A 192 -13.31 11.66 -6.54
CA LEU A 192 -12.72 12.86 -5.92
C LEU A 192 -12.49 12.73 -4.41
N CYS A 193 -12.97 11.67 -3.75
CA CYS A 193 -12.76 11.44 -2.31
C CYS A 193 -13.08 10.01 -1.89
N GLU A 194 -12.61 9.60 -0.71
CA GLU A 194 -12.80 8.25 -0.13
C GLU A 194 -14.23 7.93 0.37
N ARG A 195 -15.24 8.73 -0.01
CA ARG A 195 -16.65 8.44 0.33
C ARG A 195 -17.32 7.70 -0.80
N ASP A 196 -18.29 6.87 -0.47
CA ASP A 196 -19.09 6.12 -1.43
C ASP A 196 -19.72 7.04 -2.48
N ALA A 197 -19.67 6.59 -3.72
CA ALA A 197 -20.35 7.24 -4.81
C ALA A 197 -21.87 6.98 -4.73
N SER A 198 -22.61 8.00 -5.12
CA SER A 198 -24.07 7.97 -5.14
C SER A 198 -24.64 8.41 -6.49
N ILE A 199 -23.82 9.05 -7.31
CA ILE A 199 -24.19 9.67 -8.58
C ILE A 199 -23.16 9.23 -9.63
N ILE A 200 -23.61 8.69 -10.74
CA ILE A 200 -22.82 8.46 -11.95
C ILE A 200 -23.10 9.60 -12.92
N CYS A 201 -22.06 10.17 -13.52
CA CYS A 201 -22.19 11.22 -14.52
C CYS A 201 -21.84 10.71 -15.93
N HIS A 202 -22.84 10.55 -16.79
CA HIS A 202 -22.65 9.97 -18.13
C HIS A 202 -21.89 10.88 -19.11
N ASP A 203 -21.86 12.19 -18.83
CA ASP A 203 -21.09 13.17 -19.63
C ASP A 203 -19.67 13.38 -19.09
N CYS A 204 -19.30 12.70 -18.00
CA CYS A 204 -17.95 12.64 -17.46
C CYS A 204 -17.46 11.18 -17.48
N GLU A 205 -17.56 10.51 -18.62
CA GLU A 205 -17.05 9.13 -18.80
C GLU A 205 -17.59 8.13 -17.77
N ASP A 206 -18.84 8.28 -17.36
CA ASP A 206 -19.47 7.47 -16.30
C ASP A 206 -18.77 7.57 -14.94
N ASP A 207 -18.01 8.65 -14.69
CA ASP A 207 -17.37 8.93 -13.41
C ASP A 207 -18.37 8.91 -12.24
N GLU A 208 -17.97 8.27 -11.16
CA GLU A 208 -18.78 8.13 -9.96
C GLU A 208 -18.43 9.16 -8.89
N PHE A 209 -19.45 9.85 -8.39
CA PHE A 209 -19.33 10.95 -7.45
C PHE A 209 -20.21 10.73 -6.22
N CYS A 210 -19.74 11.16 -5.06
CA CYS A 210 -20.63 11.44 -3.94
C CYS A 210 -21.36 12.78 -4.18
N GLU A 211 -22.53 12.98 -3.59
CA GLU A 211 -23.35 14.19 -3.79
C GLU A 211 -22.59 15.52 -3.63
N ASN A 212 -21.71 15.59 -2.63
CA ASN A 212 -20.97 16.80 -2.33
C ASN A 212 -19.89 17.09 -3.37
N CYS A 213 -19.24 16.06 -3.89
CA CYS A 213 -18.22 16.19 -4.92
C CYS A 213 -18.88 16.52 -6.25
N PHE A 214 -19.99 15.85 -6.60
CA PHE A 214 -20.79 16.17 -7.79
C PHE A 214 -21.24 17.64 -7.78
N LYS A 215 -21.86 18.12 -6.70
CA LYS A 215 -22.28 19.53 -6.57
C LYS A 215 -21.11 20.52 -6.60
N LYS A 216 -19.88 20.09 -6.30
CA LYS A 216 -18.67 20.93 -6.36
C LYS A 216 -18.06 20.99 -7.76
N SER A 217 -17.95 19.86 -8.43
CA SER A 217 -17.42 19.77 -9.80
C SER A 217 -18.44 20.25 -10.84
N HIS A 218 -19.73 20.03 -10.63
CA HIS A 218 -20.82 20.35 -11.56
C HIS A 218 -21.55 21.67 -11.21
N LYS A 219 -20.79 22.71 -10.83
CA LYS A 219 -21.36 24.04 -10.49
C LYS A 219 -21.68 24.90 -11.70
N SER A 220 -20.89 24.76 -12.77
CA SER A 220 -20.98 25.57 -13.98
C SER A 220 -22.29 25.30 -14.73
N LYS A 221 -22.85 26.32 -15.40
CA LYS A 221 -24.11 26.20 -16.16
C LYS A 221 -24.10 25.10 -17.22
N LEU A 222 -22.91 24.79 -17.77
CA LEU A 222 -22.72 23.72 -18.75
C LEU A 222 -22.75 22.34 -18.08
N LEU A 223 -22.03 22.18 -16.97
CA LEU A 223 -21.93 20.92 -16.23
C LEU A 223 -23.23 20.55 -15.50
N LYS A 224 -24.07 21.51 -15.15
CA LYS A 224 -25.41 21.26 -14.57
C LYS A 224 -26.37 20.53 -15.52
N LYS A 225 -26.08 20.54 -16.83
CA LYS A 225 -26.87 19.82 -17.82
C LYS A 225 -26.43 18.38 -18.00
N HIS A 226 -25.35 17.97 -17.32
CA HIS A 226 -24.88 16.60 -17.41
C HIS A 226 -25.95 15.62 -16.92
N ARG A 227 -26.14 14.56 -17.68
CA ARG A 227 -27.05 13.48 -17.40
C ARG A 227 -26.44 12.59 -16.31
N THR A 228 -27.24 12.29 -15.30
CA THR A 228 -26.80 11.50 -14.15
C THR A 228 -27.73 10.34 -13.84
N SER A 229 -27.17 9.30 -13.24
CA SER A 229 -27.89 8.14 -12.69
C SER A 229 -27.50 7.94 -11.23
N SER A 230 -28.40 7.37 -10.42
CA SER A 230 -28.11 7.04 -9.02
C SER A 230 -27.47 5.66 -8.92
N VAL A 231 -26.40 5.55 -8.14
CA VAL A 231 -25.88 4.23 -7.71
C VAL A 231 -26.85 3.65 -6.68
N GLN A 232 -27.28 2.41 -6.88
CA GLN A 232 -28.10 1.70 -5.89
C GLN A 232 -27.18 1.21 -4.77
N ARG A 233 -27.35 1.75 -3.57
CA ARG A 233 -26.62 1.27 -2.39
C ARG A 233 -27.38 0.13 -1.72
N PRO A 234 -26.69 -0.87 -1.14
CA PRO A 234 -27.25 -1.65 -0.05
C PRO A 234 -27.73 -0.67 1.03
N LYS A 235 -29.01 -0.73 1.41
CA LYS A 235 -29.53 0.10 2.48
C LYS A 235 -28.87 -0.38 3.78
N ASP A 236 -27.94 0.40 4.33
CA ASP A 236 -27.46 0.20 5.69
C ASP A 236 -28.66 0.18 6.63
N THR A 237 -28.96 -0.99 7.18
CA THR A 237 -29.88 -1.12 8.29
C THR A 237 -29.25 -0.38 9.46
N SER A 238 -29.75 0.82 9.73
CA SER A 238 -29.33 1.64 10.85
C SER A 238 -29.52 0.86 12.15
N VAL A 239 -28.44 0.33 12.71
CA VAL A 239 -28.42 -0.08 14.12
C VAL A 239 -28.33 1.20 14.94
N LYS A 240 -29.48 1.60 15.47
CA LYS A 240 -29.63 2.68 16.45
C LYS A 240 -28.92 2.26 17.74
N PRO A 241 -27.93 3.01 18.25
CA PRO A 241 -27.27 2.65 19.50
C PRO A 241 -28.21 2.89 20.70
N PRO A 242 -28.11 2.06 21.76
CA PRO A 242 -28.87 2.22 23.00
C PRO A 242 -28.44 3.47 23.79
#